data_AF-A0A6B3G8G2-F1
#
_entry.id   AF-A0A6B3G8G2-F1
#
_cell.length_a   1.000
_cell.length_b   1.000
_cell.length_c   1.000
_cell.angle_alpha   90.00
_cell.angle_beta   90.00
_cell.angle_gamma   90.00
#
_symmetry.space_group_name_H-M   'P 1'
#
loop_
_entity.id
_entity.type
_entity.pdbx_description
1 polymer ?
#
loop_
_entity_poly.entity_id
_entity_poly.type
_entity_poly.pdbx_seq_one_letter_code
_entity_poly.pdbx_strand_id
1 'polypeptide(L)' 'EEHDMLRETIRALAESKIAPFAAAVDEESRFPQEALDALVSSDLAAVHVPEEYGGAGADALATVIVIEEVARVCASSS' A
#
# COMPACT_ATOMS: atom_id res chain seq x y z
N GLU A 1 -2.76 -8.26 -17.59
CA GLU A 1 -2.27 -6.97 -18.12
C GLU A 1 -2.55 -5.82 -17.15
N GLU A 2 -3.81 -5.41 -16.94
CA GLU A 2 -4.12 -4.28 -16.03
C GLU A 2 -3.67 -4.52 -14.58
N HIS A 3 -4.04 -5.67 -14.00
CA HIS A 3 -3.59 -6.06 -12.65
C HIS A 3 -2.08 -6.29 -12.54
N ASP A 4 -1.41 -6.67 -13.64
CA ASP A 4 0.04 -6.86 -13.64
C ASP A 4 0.75 -5.50 -13.58
N MET A 5 0.27 -4.52 -14.36
CA MET A 5 0.75 -3.14 -14.29
C MET A 5 0.48 -2.49 -12.92
N LEU A 6 -0.69 -2.74 -12.35
CA LEU A 6 -1.01 -2.31 -10.99
C LEU A 6 -0.01 -2.89 -9.99
N ARG A 7 0.23 -4.22 -10.06
CA ARG A 7 1.18 -4.91 -9.19
C ARG A 7 2.58 -4.31 -9.28
N GLU A 8 3.08 -4.09 -10.50
CA GLU A 8 4.40 -3.48 -10.71
C GLU A 8 4.49 -2.06 -10.12
N THR A 9 3.42 -1.28 -10.26
CA THR A 9 3.35 0.09 -9.73
C THR A 9 3.39 0.10 -8.20
N ILE A 10 2.57 -0.74 -7.55
CA ILE A 10 2.50 -0.82 -6.09
C ILE A 10 3.80 -1.41 -5.54
N ARG A 11 4.39 -2.38 -6.24
CA ARG A 11 5.70 -2.93 -5.89
C ARG A 11 6.77 -1.85 -5.82
N ALA A 12 6.86 -1.00 -6.85
CA ALA A 12 7.83 0.08 -6.89
C ALA A 12 7.59 1.12 -5.78
N LEU A 13 6.33 1.45 -5.48
CA LEU A 13 5.98 2.32 -4.37
C LEU A 13 6.42 1.70 -3.03
N ALA A 14 6.06 0.44 -2.78
CA ALA A 14 6.37 -0.27 -1.54
C ALA A 14 7.89 -0.37 -1.31
N GLU A 15 8.67 -0.74 -2.34
CA GLU A 15 10.12 -0.83 -2.26
C GLU A 15 10.80 0.52 -2.03
N SER A 16 10.27 1.61 -2.60
CA SER A 16 10.91 2.93 -2.53
C SER A 16 10.46 3.77 -1.34
N LYS A 17 9.24 3.58 -0.83
CA LYS A 17 8.63 4.44 0.19
C LYS A 17 8.34 3.74 1.51
N ILE A 18 8.20 2.42 1.53
CA ILE A 18 7.82 1.66 2.74
C ILE A 18 9.00 0.84 3.26
N ALA A 19 9.61 0.03 2.38
CA ALA A 19 10.69 -0.88 2.74
C ALA A 19 11.87 -0.24 3.50
N PRO A 20 12.33 0.99 3.17
CA PRO A 20 13.45 1.61 3.87
C PRO A 20 13.21 1.86 5.37
N PHE A 21 11.94 1.95 5.79
CA PHE A 21 11.55 2.32 7.16
C PHE A 21 11.04 1.14 7.97
N ALA A 22 10.66 0.03 7.33
CA ALA A 22 9.99 -1.11 7.96
C ALA A 22 10.74 -1.68 9.18
N ALA A 23 12.05 -1.90 9.06
CA ALA A 23 12.85 -2.46 10.15
C ALA A 23 12.93 -1.52 11.37
N ALA A 24 13.08 -0.21 11.13
CA ALA A 24 13.14 0.78 12.20
C ALA A 24 11.77 0.93 12.89
N VAL A 25 10.67 0.90 12.12
CA VAL A 25 9.30 0.90 12.66
C VAL A 25 9.10 -0.25 13.64
N ASP A 26 9.50 -1.47 13.24
CA ASP A 26 9.34 -2.67 14.07
C ASP A 26 10.23 -2.61 15.32
N GLU A 27 11.49 -2.20 15.19
CA GLU A 27 12.44 -2.07 16.32
C GLU A 27 11.98 -1.02 17.34
N GLU A 28 11.48 0.12 16.86
CA GLU A 28 11.02 1.23 17.68
C GLU A 28 9.58 1.07 18.19
N SER A 29 8.85 0.06 17.70
CA SER A 29 7.43 -0.16 18.00
C SER A 29 6.56 1.09 17.76
N ARG A 30 6.86 1.84 16.69
CA ARG A 30 6.17 3.08 16.34
C ARG A 30 5.15 2.87 15.23
N PHE A 31 4.29 3.85 15.01
CA PHE A 31 3.39 3.86 13.87
C PHE A 31 4.17 4.09 12.55
N PRO A 32 3.88 3.34 11.46
CA PRO A 32 4.54 3.50 10.16
C PRO A 32 3.97 4.70 9.38
N GLN A 33 4.27 5.91 9.83
CA GLN A 33 3.78 7.15 9.21
C GLN A 33 4.17 7.24 7.73
N GLU A 34 5.39 6.82 7.39
CA GLU A 34 5.92 6.85 6.02
C GLU A 34 5.10 5.97 5.07
N ALA A 35 4.61 4.83 5.56
CA ALA A 35 3.75 3.95 4.78
C ALA A 35 2.36 4.54 4.59
N LEU A 36 1.77 5.11 5.64
CA LEU A 36 0.48 5.81 5.54
C LEU A 36 0.56 6.96 4.53
N ASP A 37 1.57 7.81 4.62
CA ASP A 37 1.75 8.95 3.73
C ASP A 37 1.92 8.50 2.27
N ALA A 38 2.68 7.43 2.02
CA ALA A 38 2.88 6.87 0.69
C ALA A 38 1.57 6.32 0.10
N LEU A 39 0.78 5.59 0.89
CA LEU A 39 -0.47 4.99 0.45
C LEU A 39 -1.57 6.04 0.24
N VAL A 40 -1.67 7.05 1.10
CA VAL A 40 -2.65 8.13 0.96
C VAL A 40 -2.31 9.02 -0.24
N SER A 41 -1.05 9.42 -0.41
CA SER A 41 -0.65 10.26 -1.55
C SER A 41 -0.73 9.56 -2.91
N SER A 42 -0.90 8.23 -2.91
CA SER A 42 -1.07 7.41 -4.12
C SER A 42 -2.50 6.90 -4.31
N ASP A 43 -3.47 7.35 -3.50
CA ASP A 43 -4.87 6.89 -3.50
C ASP A 43 -5.06 5.37 -3.27
N LEU A 44 -4.13 4.73 -2.54
CA LEU A 44 -4.12 3.28 -2.28
C LEU A 44 -4.61 2.89 -0.88
N ALA A 45 -4.69 3.82 0.07
CA ALA A 45 -4.97 3.53 1.49
C ALA A 45 -6.36 2.93 1.76
N ALA A 46 -7.31 3.06 0.83
CA ALA A 46 -8.66 2.52 0.93
C ALA A 46 -9.24 2.20 -0.46
N VAL A 47 -8.43 1.56 -1.30
CA VAL A 47 -8.69 1.44 -2.75
C VAL A 47 -10.06 0.82 -3.11
N HIS A 48 -10.60 -0.06 -2.27
CA HIS A 48 -11.90 -0.72 -2.48
C HIS A 48 -13.11 0.13 -2.08
N VAL A 49 -12.89 1.25 -1.39
CA VAL A 49 -13.98 2.12 -0.95
C VAL A 49 -14.64 2.75 -2.18
N PRO A 50 -15.97 2.73 -2.30
CA PRO A 50 -16.68 3.34 -3.42
C PRO A 50 -16.35 4.83 -3.61
N GLU A 51 -16.39 5.28 -4.86
CA GLU A 51 -16.11 6.69 -5.23
C GLU A 51 -17.06 7.69 -4.54
N GLU A 52 -18.31 7.30 -4.26
CA GLU A 52 -19.27 8.15 -3.54
C GLU A 52 -18.81 8.53 -2.11
N TYR A 53 -17.86 7.76 -1.55
CA TYR A 53 -17.23 8.01 -0.26
C TYR A 53 -15.79 8.53 -0.39
N GLY A 54 -15.34 8.88 -1.59
CA GLY A 54 -14.01 9.40 -1.86
C GLY A 54 -12.90 8.35 -1.98
N GLY A 55 -13.26 7.08 -2.22
CA GLY A 55 -12.30 6.02 -2.54
C GLY A 55 -12.13 5.79 -4.05
N ALA A 56 -11.37 4.76 -4.42
CA ALA A 56 -11.06 4.43 -5.81
C ALA A 56 -11.97 3.37 -6.45
N GLY A 57 -12.89 2.78 -5.67
CA GLY A 57 -13.87 1.80 -6.18
C GLY A 57 -13.25 0.55 -6.81
N ALA A 58 -12.01 0.19 -6.45
CA ALA A 58 -11.31 -0.93 -7.06
C ALA A 58 -11.94 -2.28 -6.72
N ASP A 59 -11.79 -3.22 -7.65
CA ASP A 59 -12.30 -4.57 -7.45
C ASP A 59 -11.50 -5.35 -6.38
N ALA A 60 -12.01 -6.54 -6.06
CA ALA A 60 -11.42 -7.39 -5.04
C ALA A 60 -9.98 -7.84 -5.39
N LEU A 61 -9.68 -8.07 -6.67
CA LEU A 61 -8.38 -8.56 -7.08
C LEU A 61 -7.34 -7.44 -6.99
N ALA A 62 -7.67 -6.24 -7.48
CA ALA A 62 -6.84 -5.05 -7.32
C ALA A 62 -6.57 -4.75 -5.84
N THR A 63 -7.59 -4.85 -4.99
CA THR A 63 -7.46 -4.64 -3.54
C THR A 63 -6.49 -5.62 -2.89
N VAL A 64 -6.61 -6.91 -3.21
CA VAL A 64 -5.67 -7.93 -2.68
C VAL A 64 -4.27 -7.70 -3.19
N ILE A 65 -4.08 -7.29 -4.45
CA ILE A 65 -2.76 -6.95 -4.99
C ILE A 65 -2.10 -5.82 -4.19
N VAL A 66 -2.86 -4.80 -3.81
CA VAL A 66 -2.33 -3.70 -2.97
C VAL A 66 -1.82 -4.24 -1.64
N ILE A 67 -2.65 -5.03 -0.95
CA ILE A 67 -2.33 -5.63 0.34
C ILE A 67 -1.09 -6.53 0.23
N GLU A 68 -1.04 -7.41 -0.78
CA GLU A 68 0.08 -8.34 -0.98
C GLU A 68 1.41 -7.62 -1.21
N GLU A 69 1.43 -6.59 -2.07
CA GLU A 69 2.68 -5.90 -2.40
C GLU A 69 3.20 -5.02 -1.24
N VAL A 70 2.31 -4.46 -0.41
CA VAL A 70 2.67 -3.77 0.82
C VAL A 70 3.16 -4.75 1.89
N ALA A 71 2.41 -5.83 2.13
CA ALA A 71 2.76 -6.87 3.10
C ALA A 71 4.10 -7.54 2.79
N ARG A 72 4.47 -7.64 1.50
CA ARG A 72 5.75 -8.18 1.05
C ARG A 72 6.96 -7.44 1.64
N VAL A 73 6.82 -6.15 1.91
CA VAL A 73 7.92 -5.32 2.48
C VAL A 73 7.68 -4.93 3.93
N CYS A 74 6.42 -4.84 4.39
CA CYS A 74 6.08 -4.46 5.75
C CYS A 74 4.68 -4.95 6.13
N ALA A 75 4.62 -6.03 6.91
CA ALA A 75 3.36 -6.62 7.36
C ALA A 75 2.56 -5.71 8.33
N SER A 76 3.24 -4.84 9.08
CA SER A 76 2.59 -3.88 9.99
C SER A 76 1.92 -2.71 9.24
N SER A 77 2.19 -2.56 7.94
CA SER A 77 1.66 -1.47 7.10
C SER A 77 0.62 -1.90 6.06
N SER A 78 0.31 -3.20 5.96
CA SER A 78 -0.63 -3.74 4.97
C SER A 78 -2.08 -3.74 5.43
#